data_AF-A0A218V536-F1
#
_entry.id   AF-A0A218V536-F1
#
_cell.length_a   1.000
_cell.length_b   1.000
_cell.length_c   1.000
_cell.angle_alpha   90.00
_cell.angle_beta   90.00
_cell.angle_gamma   90.00
#
_symmetry.space_group_name_H-M   'P 1'
#
loop_
_entity.id
_entity.type
_entity.pdbx_description
1 polymer ?
#
loop_
_entity_poly.entity_id
_entity_poly.type
_entity_poly.pdbx_seq_one_letter_code
_entity_poly.pdbx_strand_id
1 'polypeptide(L)'
;MAFPNHSDYLDGLSNNYSDYSDYSYEDPGSARADPAHDPKDITRILSVIIYSVSCVLGILGNGLVIAIITLKMKKSVNAVWFLNLAVADFLFNIFLPINIAYTAMSYHWIFGTAMCKLNSFLLILNMYTSVLLLTTISFDRYVSVVFPVWSQNHRSTNLAYGVCVIIWTVGIVMSCPSLVFRDTMQIRNSVICFSNFSLSWNKSYKGLSLMRHRTVNITRFLAGYIIPITIITFCY
;
A
#
# COMPACT_ATOMS: atom_id res chain seq x y z
N MET A 1 2.09 -16.07 -40.01
CA MET A 1 1.71 -15.81 -38.59
C MET A 1 0.51 -14.89 -38.61
N ALA A 2 -0.67 -15.42 -38.29
CA ALA A 2 -1.91 -14.65 -38.25
C ALA A 2 -2.00 -13.91 -36.91
N PHE A 3 -2.36 -12.62 -36.95
CA PHE A 3 -2.64 -11.83 -35.76
C PHE A 3 -3.90 -12.37 -35.06
N PRO A 4 -3.93 -12.49 -33.72
CA PRO A 4 -5.16 -12.86 -33.02
C PRO A 4 -6.21 -11.75 -33.19
N ASN A 5 -7.48 -12.15 -33.36
CA ASN A 5 -8.59 -11.21 -33.54
C ASN A 5 -8.87 -10.42 -32.24
N HIS A 6 -9.33 -9.18 -32.40
CA HIS A 6 -9.71 -8.26 -31.32
C HIS A 6 -10.82 -8.82 -30.40
N SER A 7 -11.58 -9.83 -30.83
CA SER A 7 -12.56 -10.55 -30.03
C SER A 7 -11.90 -11.50 -29.00
N ASP A 8 -10.84 -12.23 -29.39
CA ASP A 8 -10.07 -13.10 -28.49
C ASP A 8 -9.31 -12.28 -27.43
N TYR A 9 -9.02 -11.01 -27.75
CA TYR A 9 -8.44 -10.02 -26.84
C TYR A 9 -9.42 -9.68 -25.70
N LEU A 10 -10.69 -9.41 -26.02
CA LEU A 10 -11.71 -9.08 -25.01
C LEU A 10 -12.11 -10.29 -24.16
N ASP A 11 -12.16 -11.49 -24.74
CA ASP A 11 -12.50 -12.72 -24.01
C ASP A 11 -11.39 -13.19 -23.07
N GLY A 12 -10.11 -13.04 -23.45
CA GLY A 12 -8.99 -13.30 -22.54
C GLY A 12 -8.96 -12.36 -21.33
N LEU A 13 -9.43 -11.13 -21.52
CA LEU A 13 -9.55 -10.09 -20.49
C LEU A 13 -10.74 -10.31 -19.56
N SER A 14 -11.89 -10.69 -20.13
CA SER A 14 -13.05 -11.14 -19.36
C SER A 14 -12.65 -12.27 -18.42
N ASN A 15 -11.95 -13.29 -18.92
CA ASN A 15 -11.58 -14.48 -18.15
C ASN A 15 -10.55 -14.23 -17.03
N ASN A 16 -9.73 -13.19 -17.15
CA ASN A 16 -8.73 -12.83 -16.13
C ASN A 16 -9.28 -11.81 -15.12
N TYR A 17 -10.31 -11.05 -15.50
CA TYR A 17 -11.08 -10.17 -14.62
C TYR A 17 -12.14 -10.96 -13.84
N SER A 18 -12.76 -11.97 -14.47
CA SER A 18 -13.74 -12.86 -13.86
C SER A 18 -13.15 -13.71 -12.75
N ASP A 19 -11.87 -14.10 -12.85
CA ASP A 19 -11.13 -14.83 -11.81
C ASP A 19 -10.89 -13.98 -10.53
N TYR A 20 -10.99 -12.64 -10.63
CA TYR A 20 -10.92 -11.74 -9.49
C TYR A 20 -12.29 -11.33 -8.95
N SER A 21 -13.36 -11.53 -9.73
CA SER A 21 -14.74 -11.18 -9.37
C SER A 21 -15.60 -12.37 -8.95
N ASP A 22 -15.02 -13.58 -8.84
CA ASP A 22 -15.75 -14.79 -8.45
C ASP A 22 -15.94 -14.90 -6.91
N TYR A 23 -16.60 -13.90 -6.35
CA TYR A 23 -17.29 -14.00 -5.07
C TYR A 23 -18.66 -13.32 -5.22
N SER A 24 -19.60 -14.01 -5.88
CA SER A 24 -21.01 -13.65 -5.82
C SER A 24 -21.85 -14.91 -5.64
N TYR A 25 -22.55 -14.92 -4.50
CA TYR A 25 -23.56 -15.89 -4.10
C TYR A 25 -24.56 -16.20 -5.22
N GLU A 26 -24.89 -17.49 -5.39
CA GLU A 26 -26.00 -17.96 -6.20
C GLU A 26 -27.34 -17.42 -5.67
N ASP A 27 -28.21 -16.95 -6.58
CA ASP A 27 -29.57 -16.47 -6.33
C ASP A 27 -30.59 -17.56 -6.67
N PRO A 28 -31.62 -17.77 -5.83
CA PRO A 28 -32.91 -18.16 -6.36
C PRO A 28 -34.04 -17.24 -5.86
N GLY A 29 -34.53 -16.40 -6.77
CA GLY A 29 -35.98 -16.33 -7.02
C GLY A 29 -36.73 -15.11 -6.51
N SER A 30 -37.04 -14.21 -7.45
CA SER A 30 -38.30 -13.45 -7.59
C SER A 30 -39.03 -13.04 -6.30
N ALA A 31 -38.69 -11.87 -5.76
CA ALA A 31 -39.64 -11.01 -5.07
C ALA A 31 -39.25 -9.54 -5.27
N ARG A 32 -40.27 -8.70 -5.49
CA ARG A 32 -40.18 -7.24 -5.77
C ARG A 32 -39.14 -6.56 -4.87
N ALA A 33 -38.05 -6.07 -5.45
CA ALA A 33 -37.02 -5.36 -4.73
C ALA A 33 -37.31 -3.84 -4.72
N ASP A 34 -37.34 -3.26 -3.53
CA ASP A 34 -36.99 -1.86 -3.27
C ASP A 34 -35.72 -1.45 -4.04
N PRO A 35 -35.42 -0.16 -4.25
CA PRO A 35 -34.20 0.25 -4.95
C PRO A 35 -32.97 -0.15 -4.11
N ALA A 36 -32.54 -1.40 -4.30
CA ALA A 36 -31.35 -1.95 -3.71
C ALA A 36 -30.18 -1.14 -4.26
N HIS A 37 -29.63 -0.27 -3.41
CA HIS A 37 -28.39 0.42 -3.70
C HIS A 37 -27.35 -0.62 -4.14
N ASP A 38 -26.82 -0.49 -5.36
CA ASP A 38 -25.80 -1.40 -5.89
C ASP A 38 -24.63 -1.45 -4.87
N PRO A 39 -24.23 -2.62 -4.35
CA PRO A 39 -23.13 -2.76 -3.38
C PRO A 39 -21.84 -2.03 -3.78
N LYS A 40 -21.63 -1.87 -5.09
CA LYS A 40 -20.49 -1.14 -5.68
C LYS A 40 -20.54 0.37 -5.38
N ASP A 41 -21.73 0.96 -5.35
CA ASP A 41 -21.91 2.37 -5.06
C ASP A 41 -21.75 2.67 -3.56
N ILE A 42 -22.24 1.78 -2.69
CA ILE A 42 -22.00 1.88 -1.24
C ILE A 42 -20.51 1.82 -0.94
N THR A 43 -19.79 0.83 -1.49
CA THR A 43 -18.35 0.67 -1.26
C THR A 43 -17.56 1.87 -1.78
N ARG A 44 -17.95 2.44 -2.92
CA ARG A 44 -17.34 3.66 -3.48
C ARG A 44 -17.54 4.85 -2.54
N ILE A 45 -18.77 5.11 -2.11
CA ILE A 45 -19.10 6.23 -1.22
C ILE A 45 -18.35 6.11 0.11
N LEU A 46 -18.36 4.93 0.72
CA LEU A 46 -17.63 4.67 1.95
C LEU A 46 -16.12 4.88 1.78
N SER A 47 -15.53 4.37 0.69
CA SER A 47 -14.10 4.55 0.42
C SER A 47 -13.72 6.01 0.25
N VAL A 48 -14.52 6.81 -0.47
CA VAL A 48 -14.31 8.25 -0.63
C VAL A 48 -14.36 8.96 0.72
N ILE A 49 -15.35 8.65 1.57
CA ILE A 49 -15.47 9.24 2.90
C ILE A 49 -14.25 8.89 3.76
N ILE A 50 -13.89 7.61 3.83
CA ILE A 50 -12.75 7.12 4.62
C ILE A 50 -11.46 7.79 4.16
N TYR A 51 -11.15 7.77 2.86
CA TYR A 51 -9.94 8.37 2.34
C TYR A 51 -9.90 9.89 2.56
N SER A 52 -11.04 10.58 2.46
CA SER A 52 -11.12 12.03 2.72
C SER A 52 -10.84 12.34 4.18
N VAL A 53 -11.45 11.60 5.10
CA VAL A 53 -11.22 11.78 6.54
C VAL A 53 -9.77 11.43 6.90
N SER A 54 -9.25 10.30 6.41
CA SER A 54 -7.85 9.90 6.60
C SER A 54 -6.88 10.94 6.06
N CYS A 55 -7.17 11.53 4.90
CA CYS A 55 -6.33 12.57 4.31
C CYS A 55 -6.25 13.81 5.21
N VAL A 56 -7.40 14.31 5.68
CA VAL A 56 -7.45 15.50 6.54
C VAL A 56 -6.75 15.24 7.87
N LEU A 57 -7.11 14.13 8.53
CA LEU A 57 -6.49 13.76 9.80
C LEU A 57 -5.00 13.46 9.66
N GLY A 58 -4.61 12.82 8.57
CA GLY A 58 -3.23 12.45 8.29
C GLY A 58 -2.35 13.66 8.00
N ILE A 59 -2.82 14.63 7.20
CA ILE A 59 -2.07 15.87 6.93
C ILE A 59 -1.96 16.71 8.20
N LEU A 60 -3.07 16.94 8.90
CA LEU A 60 -3.08 17.77 10.11
C LEU A 60 -2.33 17.10 11.26
N GLY A 61 -2.60 15.83 11.53
CA GLY A 61 -2.02 15.07 12.62
C GLY A 61 -0.52 14.83 12.43
N ASN A 62 -0.11 14.22 11.31
CA ASN A 62 1.31 13.95 11.08
C ASN A 62 2.11 15.25 10.86
N GLY A 63 1.51 16.26 10.22
CA GLY A 63 2.11 17.59 10.09
C GLY A 63 2.37 18.25 11.45
N LEU A 64 1.41 18.15 12.38
CA LEU A 64 1.57 18.64 13.74
C LEU A 64 2.68 17.88 14.49
N VAL A 65 2.75 16.56 14.37
CA VAL A 65 3.81 15.74 14.97
C VAL A 65 5.19 16.16 14.45
N ILE A 66 5.34 16.33 13.14
CA ILE A 66 6.58 16.83 12.52
C ILE A 66 6.96 18.20 13.09
N ALA A 67 5.99 19.12 13.18
CA ALA A 67 6.21 20.47 13.70
C ALA A 67 6.65 20.45 15.17
N ILE A 68 5.97 19.69 16.04
CA ILE A 68 6.29 19.58 17.46
C ILE A 68 7.68 18.98 17.65
N ILE A 69 8.01 17.89 16.94
CA ILE A 69 9.31 17.23 17.07
C ILE A 69 10.43 18.17 16.62
N THR A 70 10.26 18.85 15.48
CA THR A 70 11.30 19.69 14.89
C THR A 70 11.52 20.99 15.68
N LEU A 71 10.44 21.59 16.21
CA LEU A 71 10.50 22.89 16.86
C LEU A 71 10.63 22.83 18.39
N LYS A 72 10.12 21.78 19.04
CA LYS A 72 10.00 21.74 20.51
C LYS A 72 10.70 20.57 21.19
N MET A 73 11.06 19.50 20.49
CA MET A 73 11.71 18.34 21.12
C MET A 73 13.23 18.40 20.99
N LYS A 74 13.93 18.04 22.07
CA LYS A 74 15.37 17.81 22.01
C LYS A 74 15.65 16.60 21.12
N LYS A 75 16.74 16.67 20.34
CA LYS A 75 17.21 15.56 19.49
C LYS A 75 17.43 14.32 20.36
N SER A 76 16.55 13.34 20.21
CA SER A 76 16.58 12.07 20.93
C SER A 76 16.25 10.95 19.97
N VAL A 77 16.67 9.73 20.30
CA VAL A 77 16.42 8.55 19.46
C VAL A 77 14.91 8.34 19.21
N ASN A 78 14.06 8.55 20.21
CA ASN A 78 12.60 8.44 20.05
C ASN A 78 12.03 9.52 19.13
N ALA A 79 12.54 10.75 19.23
CA ALA A 79 12.15 11.83 18.33
C ALA A 79 12.48 11.50 16.87
N VAL A 80 13.61 10.82 16.61
CA VAL A 80 13.99 10.37 15.26
C VAL A 80 13.02 9.31 14.73
N TRP A 81 12.64 8.32 15.53
CA TRP A 81 11.67 7.29 15.12
C TRP A 81 10.31 7.90 14.78
N PHE A 82 9.76 8.70 15.68
CA PHE A 82 8.45 9.34 15.47
C PHE A 82 8.46 10.34 14.32
N LEU A 83 9.58 11.05 14.12
CA LEU A 83 9.71 11.96 12.98
C LEU A 83 9.66 11.20 11.65
N ASN A 84 10.41 10.10 11.52
CA ASN A 84 10.41 9.31 10.29
C ASN A 84 9.06 8.66 10.01
N LEU A 85 8.37 8.20 11.07
CA LEU A 85 7.01 7.65 10.97
C LEU A 85 6.05 8.73 10.44
N ALA A 86 6.05 9.90 11.07
CA ALA A 86 5.20 11.01 10.66
C ALA A 86 5.52 11.51 9.24
N VAL A 87 6.79 11.51 8.83
CA VAL A 87 7.20 11.87 7.47
C VAL A 87 6.66 10.87 6.45
N ALA A 88 6.77 9.56 6.71
CA ALA A 88 6.24 8.52 5.82
C ALA A 88 4.72 8.66 5.65
N ASP A 89 3.99 8.79 6.76
CA ASP A 89 2.54 8.92 6.74
C ASP A 89 2.10 10.23 6.09
N PHE A 90 2.80 11.34 6.36
CA PHE A 90 2.51 12.63 5.73
C PHE A 90 2.71 12.58 4.20
N LEU A 91 3.80 11.98 3.74
CA LEU A 91 4.05 11.76 2.32
C LEU A 91 2.93 10.93 1.70
N PHE A 92 2.50 9.83 2.31
CA PHE A 92 1.38 9.05 1.79
C PHE A 92 0.07 9.88 1.72
N ASN A 93 -0.24 10.64 2.77
CA ASN A 93 -1.46 11.43 2.85
C ASN A 93 -1.52 12.57 1.81
N ILE A 94 -0.39 13.13 1.39
CA ILE A 94 -0.35 14.13 0.31
C ILE A 94 -0.80 13.53 -1.03
N PHE A 95 -0.52 12.26 -1.28
CA PHE A 95 -0.89 11.58 -2.53
C PHE A 95 -2.27 10.90 -2.46
N LEU A 96 -2.85 10.77 -1.25
CA LEU A 96 -4.16 10.19 -1.03
C LEU A 96 -5.31 10.88 -1.81
N PRO A 97 -5.34 12.22 -2.01
CA PRO A 97 -6.33 12.90 -2.86
C PRO A 97 -6.45 12.35 -4.27
N ILE A 98 -5.38 11.80 -4.84
CA ILE A 98 -5.40 11.16 -6.17
C ILE A 98 -6.29 9.90 -6.12
N ASN A 99 -6.24 9.12 -5.04
CA ASN A 99 -7.12 7.96 -4.84
C ASN A 99 -8.57 8.39 -4.61
N ILE A 100 -8.79 9.49 -3.90
CA ILE A 100 -10.13 10.05 -3.69
C ILE A 100 -10.74 10.43 -5.04
N ALA A 101 -9.99 11.17 -5.87
CA ALA A 101 -10.43 11.56 -7.20
C ALA A 101 -10.70 10.34 -8.10
N TYR A 102 -9.82 9.35 -8.09
CA TYR A 102 -10.01 8.09 -8.81
C TYR A 102 -11.29 7.35 -8.39
N THR A 103 -11.53 7.25 -7.08
CA THR A 103 -12.71 6.55 -6.54
C THR A 103 -13.99 7.33 -6.82
N ALA A 104 -13.95 8.67 -6.71
CA ALA A 104 -15.07 9.56 -7.01
C ALA A 104 -15.46 9.55 -8.49
N MET A 105 -14.49 9.41 -9.40
CA MET A 105 -14.71 9.28 -10.84
C MET A 105 -15.09 7.86 -11.29
N SER A 106 -15.68 7.05 -10.40
CA SER A 106 -16.08 5.67 -10.70
C SER A 106 -14.93 4.78 -11.20
N TYR A 107 -13.76 4.90 -10.57
CA TYR A 107 -12.54 4.16 -10.91
C TYR A 107 -12.00 4.49 -12.31
N HIS A 108 -12.17 5.74 -12.76
CA HIS A 108 -11.58 6.26 -13.99
C HIS A 108 -10.27 7.01 -13.69
N TRP A 109 -9.15 6.47 -14.16
CA TRP A 109 -7.80 6.97 -13.89
C TRP A 109 -7.32 7.97 -14.96
N ILE A 110 -7.38 9.27 -14.64
CA ILE A 110 -6.96 10.35 -15.56
C ILE A 110 -5.50 10.80 -15.41
N PHE A 111 -4.83 10.45 -14.31
CA PHE A 111 -3.51 11.00 -13.94
C PHE A 111 -2.33 10.34 -14.67
N GLY A 112 -2.61 9.45 -15.62
CA GLY A 112 -1.61 8.73 -16.42
C GLY A 112 -0.89 7.61 -15.66
N THR A 113 -0.16 6.77 -16.40
CA THR A 113 0.48 5.55 -15.88
C THR A 113 1.53 5.84 -14.80
N ALA A 114 2.26 6.95 -14.93
CA ALA A 114 3.29 7.34 -13.97
C ALA A 114 2.72 7.56 -12.56
N MET A 115 1.58 8.26 -12.45
CA MET A 115 0.93 8.49 -11.16
C MET A 115 0.30 7.21 -10.60
N CYS A 116 -0.21 6.30 -11.43
CA CYS A 116 -0.75 5.01 -10.98
C CYS A 116 0.36 4.16 -10.31
N LYS A 117 1.54 4.13 -10.94
CA LYS A 117 2.74 3.46 -10.41
C LYS A 117 3.23 4.14 -9.13
N LEU A 118 3.40 5.46 -9.14
CA LEU A 118 3.91 6.23 -8.00
C LEU A 118 2.98 6.13 -6.78
N ASN A 119 1.67 6.28 -6.97
CA ASN A 119 0.68 6.17 -5.91
C ASN A 119 0.71 4.79 -5.25
N SER A 120 0.74 3.73 -6.06
CA SER A 120 0.85 2.37 -5.53
C SER A 120 2.16 2.17 -4.77
N PHE A 121 3.27 2.65 -5.32
CA PHE A 121 4.58 2.57 -4.70
C PHE A 121 4.62 3.26 -3.33
N LEU A 122 4.10 4.49 -3.23
CA LEU A 122 4.05 5.24 -1.98
C LEU A 122 3.17 4.57 -0.92
N LEU A 123 2.05 3.98 -1.32
CA LEU A 123 1.19 3.22 -0.39
C LEU A 123 1.96 2.05 0.24
N ILE A 124 2.67 1.28 -0.58
CA ILE A 124 3.41 0.10 -0.12
C ILE A 124 4.66 0.51 0.66
N LEU A 125 5.33 1.58 0.22
CA LEU A 125 6.48 2.15 0.91
C LEU A 125 6.09 2.63 2.31
N ASN A 126 4.95 3.32 2.44
CA ASN A 126 4.44 3.75 3.74
C ASN A 126 4.17 2.55 4.64
N MET A 127 3.45 1.55 4.13
CA MET A 127 3.17 0.32 4.88
C MET A 127 4.45 -0.33 5.43
N TYR A 128 5.47 -0.54 4.58
CA TYR A 128 6.73 -1.15 5.02
C TYR A 128 7.53 -0.26 5.96
N THR A 129 7.63 1.04 5.67
CA THR A 129 8.41 1.97 6.50
C THR A 129 7.78 2.10 7.89
N SER A 130 6.46 2.28 7.97
CA SER A 130 5.74 2.39 9.23
C SER A 130 5.84 1.10 10.06
N VAL A 131 5.67 -0.08 9.45
CA VAL A 131 5.75 -1.33 10.20
C VAL A 131 7.18 -1.63 10.70
N LEU A 132 8.21 -1.39 9.88
CA LEU A 132 9.60 -1.59 10.27
C LEU A 132 10.03 -0.58 11.37
N LEU A 133 9.55 0.67 11.29
CA LEU A 133 9.76 1.66 12.34
C LEU A 133 9.07 1.24 13.65
N LEU A 134 7.82 0.77 13.61
CA LEU A 134 7.11 0.28 14.79
C LEU A 134 7.84 -0.91 15.43
N THR A 135 8.28 -1.88 14.62
CA THR A 135 9.10 -3.01 15.10
C THR A 135 10.39 -2.52 15.76
N THR A 136 11.08 -1.55 15.15
CA THR A 136 12.31 -0.98 15.70
C THR A 136 12.05 -0.24 17.02
N ILE A 137 10.93 0.49 17.12
CA ILE A 137 10.52 1.17 18.36
C ILE A 137 10.26 0.14 19.46
N SER A 138 9.50 -0.92 19.18
CA SER A 138 9.23 -2.00 20.15
C SER A 138 10.52 -2.66 20.61
N PHE A 139 11.43 -2.94 19.69
CA PHE A 139 12.75 -3.50 20.02
C PHE A 139 13.61 -2.53 20.86
N ASP A 140 13.65 -1.24 20.52
CA ASP A 140 14.34 -0.19 21.33
C ASP A 140 13.79 -0.13 22.76
N ARG A 141 12.46 -0.23 22.92
CA ARG A 141 11.81 -0.27 24.23
C ARG A 141 12.23 -1.51 25.01
N TYR A 142 12.16 -2.69 24.39
CA TYR A 142 12.59 -3.96 24.99
C TYR A 142 14.04 -3.89 25.49
N VAL A 143 14.97 -3.48 24.63
CA VAL A 143 16.39 -3.37 25.00
C VAL A 143 16.61 -2.33 26.10
N SER A 144 15.88 -1.22 26.09
CA SER A 144 15.98 -0.20 27.14
C SER A 144 15.50 -0.69 28.50
N VAL A 145 14.54 -1.61 28.54
CA VAL A 145 14.02 -2.19 29.79
C VAL A 145 14.90 -3.32 30.29
N VAL A 146 15.34 -4.23 29.40
CA VAL A 146 16.14 -5.41 29.78
C VAL A 146 17.61 -5.07 30.01
N PHE A 147 18.18 -4.12 29.25
CA PHE A 147 19.59 -3.76 29.29
C PHE A 147 19.80 -2.24 29.50
N PRO A 148 19.40 -1.69 30.66
CA PRO A 148 19.40 -0.24 30.90
C PRO A 148 20.79 0.40 30.80
N VAL A 149 21.82 -0.25 31.35
CA VAL A 149 23.22 0.24 31.33
C VAL A 149 23.77 0.27 29.90
N TRP A 150 23.46 -0.73 29.08
CA TRP A 150 23.87 -0.76 27.68
C TRP A 150 23.13 0.29 26.85
N SER A 151 21.80 0.41 27.05
CA SER A 151 20.97 1.42 26.38
C SER A 151 21.49 2.83 26.65
N GLN A 152 21.81 3.16 27.90
CA GLN A 152 22.32 4.50 28.22
C GLN A 152 23.68 4.81 27.56
N ASN A 153 24.52 3.80 27.33
CA ASN A 153 25.86 3.98 26.76
C ASN A 153 25.92 3.89 25.22
N HIS A 154 25.00 3.15 24.57
CA HIS A 154 25.00 2.91 23.11
C HIS A 154 23.90 3.66 22.34
N ARG A 155 22.93 4.28 23.04
CA ARG A 155 21.80 4.99 22.43
C ARG A 155 22.22 6.35 21.89
N SER A 156 22.82 6.35 20.70
CA SER A 156 23.18 7.55 19.95
C SER A 156 22.13 7.91 18.89
N THR A 157 21.86 9.20 18.72
CA THR A 157 21.00 9.72 17.63
C THR A 157 21.55 9.40 16.25
N ASN A 158 22.87 9.34 16.09
CA ASN A 158 23.50 9.05 14.81
C ASN A 158 23.22 7.61 14.35
N LEU A 159 23.21 6.66 15.29
CA LEU A 159 22.84 5.28 15.00
C LEU A 159 21.36 5.18 14.63
N ALA A 160 20.48 5.92 15.31
CA ALA A 160 19.06 5.96 14.96
C ALA A 160 18.81 6.49 13.53
N TYR A 161 19.54 7.54 13.11
CA TYR A 161 19.50 8.01 11.72
C TYR A 161 20.00 6.94 10.74
N GLY A 162 21.09 6.24 11.06
CA GLY A 162 21.59 5.13 10.23
C GLY A 162 20.56 4.01 10.05
N VAL A 163 19.90 3.61 11.13
CA VAL A 163 18.82 2.61 11.08
C VAL A 163 17.63 3.11 10.27
N CYS A 164 17.23 4.38 10.40
CA CYS A 164 16.18 4.94 9.55
C CYS A 164 16.53 4.86 8.07
N VAL A 165 17.77 5.20 7.68
CA VAL A 165 18.24 5.09 6.28
C VAL A 165 18.13 3.64 5.79
N ILE A 166 18.48 2.66 6.62
CA ILE A 166 18.32 1.24 6.29
C ILE A 166 16.85 0.88 6.08
N ILE A 167 15.96 1.30 7.00
CA ILE A 167 14.51 1.07 6.91
C ILE A 167 13.95 1.65 5.61
N TRP A 168 14.27 2.90 5.30
CA TRP A 168 13.84 3.54 4.05
C TRP A 168 14.35 2.79 2.82
N THR A 169 15.62 2.39 2.82
CA THR A 169 16.23 1.64 1.71
C THR A 169 15.53 0.29 1.51
N VAL A 170 15.32 -0.47 2.59
CA VAL A 170 14.61 -1.75 2.55
C VAL A 170 13.16 -1.56 2.08
N GLY A 171 12.47 -0.54 2.60
CA GLY A 171 11.11 -0.19 2.20
C GLY A 171 11.01 0.13 0.72
N ILE A 172 11.96 0.91 0.17
CA ILE A 172 12.02 1.24 -1.25
C ILE A 172 12.22 -0.03 -2.09
N VAL A 173 13.21 -0.86 -1.74
CA VAL A 173 13.52 -2.11 -2.47
C VAL A 173 12.31 -3.06 -2.49
N MET A 174 11.64 -3.23 -1.34
CA MET A 174 10.44 -4.06 -1.24
C MET A 174 9.24 -3.48 -1.98
N SER A 175 9.20 -2.15 -2.16
CA SER A 175 8.13 -1.46 -2.87
C SER A 175 8.36 -1.39 -4.38
N CYS A 176 9.60 -1.49 -4.86
CA CYS A 176 9.97 -1.43 -6.28
C CYS A 176 9.16 -2.36 -7.20
N PRO A 177 8.82 -3.61 -6.84
CA PRO A 177 8.00 -4.48 -7.69
C PRO A 177 6.67 -3.83 -8.11
N SER A 178 6.11 -2.96 -7.27
CA SER A 178 4.87 -2.25 -7.62
C SER A 178 5.03 -1.26 -8.77
N LEU A 179 6.21 -0.65 -8.95
CA LEU A 179 6.49 0.23 -10.09
C LEU A 179 6.57 -0.55 -11.41
N VAL A 180 6.98 -1.81 -11.33
CA VAL A 180 7.13 -2.70 -12.49
C VAL A 180 5.80 -3.34 -12.86
N PHE A 181 5.07 -3.86 -11.87
CA PHE A 181 3.85 -4.62 -12.10
C PHE A 181 2.58 -3.77 -12.14
N ARG A 182 2.59 -2.50 -11.74
CA ARG A 182 1.42 -1.62 -11.92
C ARG A 182 1.37 -1.06 -13.32
N ASP A 183 0.20 -1.11 -13.93
CA ASP A 183 -0.02 -0.54 -15.25
C ASP A 183 -1.44 0.04 -15.37
N THR A 184 -1.66 0.83 -16.41
CA THR A 184 -2.96 1.39 -16.74
C THR A 184 -3.51 0.74 -18.00
N MET A 185 -4.76 0.32 -17.97
CA MET A 185 -5.43 -0.24 -19.14
C MET A 185 -6.76 0.47 -19.39
N GLN A 186 -7.04 0.75 -20.65
CA GLN A 186 -8.34 1.25 -21.09
C GLN A 186 -9.30 0.07 -21.29
N ILE A 187 -10.39 0.07 -20.53
CA ILE A 187 -11.51 -0.87 -20.65
C ILE A 187 -12.76 -0.06 -21.01
N ARG A 188 -13.30 -0.28 -22.22
CA ARG A 188 -14.40 0.51 -22.79
C ARG A 188 -14.06 2.01 -22.81
N ASN A 189 -14.76 2.80 -21.99
CA ASN A 189 -14.56 4.26 -21.84
C ASN A 189 -13.80 4.63 -20.56
N SER A 190 -13.26 3.66 -19.81
CA SER A 190 -12.56 3.92 -18.56
C SER A 190 -11.14 3.39 -18.51
N VAL A 191 -10.21 4.21 -18.03
CA VAL A 191 -8.83 3.79 -17.75
C VAL A 191 -8.77 3.31 -16.31
N ILE A 192 -8.32 2.07 -16.09
CA ILE A 192 -8.15 1.50 -14.75
C ILE A 192 -6.67 1.33 -14.42
N CYS A 193 -6.31 1.53 -13.15
CA CYS A 193 -4.98 1.25 -12.61
C CYS A 193 -4.97 -0.16 -11.99
N PHE A 194 -4.33 -1.12 -12.65
CA PHE A 194 -4.37 -2.54 -12.26
C PHE A 194 -2.96 -3.14 -12.13
N SER A 195 -2.88 -4.35 -11.58
CA SER A 195 -1.61 -5.06 -11.42
C SER A 195 -1.42 -6.03 -12.59
N ASN A 196 -0.52 -5.70 -13.51
CA ASN A 196 -0.11 -6.51 -14.64
C ASN A 196 1.07 -7.43 -14.26
N PHE A 197 0.77 -8.57 -13.64
CA PHE A 197 1.78 -9.58 -13.28
C PHE A 197 2.28 -10.41 -14.48
N SER A 198 1.56 -10.35 -15.61
CA SER A 198 1.91 -11.10 -16.81
C SER A 198 3.07 -10.46 -17.57
N LEU A 199 3.19 -9.12 -17.53
CA LEU A 199 4.16 -8.31 -18.29
C LEU A 199 4.18 -8.57 -19.82
N SER A 200 3.44 -9.57 -20.30
CA SER A 200 3.31 -10.06 -21.67
C SER A 200 1.98 -10.80 -21.81
N TRP A 201 1.29 -10.58 -22.94
CA TRP A 201 -0.05 -11.11 -23.24
C TRP A 201 -0.04 -12.47 -23.95
N ASN A 202 1.12 -13.14 -23.99
CA ASN A 202 1.23 -14.45 -24.60
C ASN A 202 0.89 -15.54 -23.56
N LYS A 203 -0.05 -16.44 -23.92
CA LYS A 203 -0.50 -17.57 -23.07
C LYS A 203 0.66 -18.43 -22.53
N SER A 204 1.81 -18.43 -23.22
CA SER A 204 3.04 -19.11 -22.78
C SER A 204 3.59 -18.61 -21.43
N TYR A 205 3.26 -17.39 -21.00
CA TYR A 205 3.75 -16.80 -19.74
C TYR A 205 2.75 -16.85 -18.58
N LYS A 206 1.59 -17.51 -18.75
CA LYS A 206 0.55 -17.58 -17.70
C LYS A 206 1.07 -18.22 -16.40
N GLY A 207 1.89 -19.27 -16.50
CA GLY A 207 2.54 -19.90 -15.34
C GLY A 207 3.52 -18.97 -14.61
N LEU A 208 4.31 -18.19 -15.37
CA LEU A 208 5.24 -17.22 -14.80
C LEU A 208 4.51 -16.04 -14.13
N SER A 209 3.40 -15.58 -14.73
CA SER A 209 2.52 -14.55 -14.15
C SER A 209 1.93 -14.98 -12.81
N LEU A 210 1.41 -16.22 -12.74
CA LEU A 210 0.84 -16.78 -11.51
C LEU A 210 1.91 -16.92 -10.42
N MET A 211 3.11 -17.38 -10.77
CA MET A 211 4.23 -17.44 -9.83
C MET A 211 4.61 -16.04 -9.33
N ARG A 212 4.72 -15.04 -10.21
CA ARG A 212 5.03 -13.65 -9.81
C ARG A 212 3.96 -13.06 -8.88
N HIS A 213 2.68 -13.22 -9.23
CA HIS A 213 1.57 -12.79 -8.37
C HIS A 213 1.66 -13.42 -6.98
N ARG A 214 1.82 -14.75 -6.95
CA ARG A 214 1.91 -15.52 -5.71
C ARG A 214 3.13 -15.13 -4.87
N THR A 215 4.30 -14.99 -5.49
CA THR A 215 5.53 -14.55 -4.81
C THR A 215 5.37 -13.15 -4.24
N VAL A 216 4.89 -12.16 -5.02
CA VAL A 216 4.73 -10.78 -4.55
C VAL A 216 3.75 -10.70 -3.39
N ASN A 217 2.61 -11.40 -3.47
CA ASN A 217 1.64 -11.41 -2.36
C ASN A 217 2.21 -12.11 -1.13
N ILE A 218 2.82 -13.29 -1.27
CA ILE A 218 3.41 -14.00 -0.13
C ILE A 218 4.52 -13.17 0.52
N THR A 219 5.43 -12.60 -0.27
CA THR A 219 6.50 -11.72 0.24
C THR A 219 5.90 -10.52 0.96
N ARG A 220 4.83 -9.91 0.45
CA ARG A 220 4.10 -8.84 1.15
C ARG A 220 3.53 -9.28 2.49
N PHE A 221 2.81 -10.39 2.53
CA PHE A 221 2.22 -10.89 3.78
C PHE A 221 3.29 -11.23 4.81
N LEU A 222 4.36 -11.90 4.40
CA LEU A 222 5.44 -12.29 5.31
C LEU A 222 6.21 -11.06 5.82
N ALA A 223 6.71 -10.22 4.92
CA ALA A 223 7.56 -9.08 5.28
C ALA A 223 6.79 -7.90 5.88
N GLY A 224 5.53 -7.69 5.45
CA GLY A 224 4.70 -6.57 5.90
C GLY A 224 3.84 -6.87 7.12
N TYR A 225 3.60 -8.14 7.45
CA TYR A 225 2.66 -8.51 8.52
C TYR A 225 3.25 -9.54 9.49
N ILE A 226 3.60 -10.75 9.02
CA ILE A 226 4.00 -11.84 9.93
C ILE A 226 5.31 -11.56 10.66
N ILE A 227 6.37 -11.18 9.94
CA ILE A 227 7.67 -10.90 10.56
C ILE A 227 7.58 -9.71 11.52
N PRO A 228 6.99 -8.55 11.15
CA PRO A 228 6.87 -7.44 12.07
C PRO A 228 6.02 -7.75 13.31
N ILE A 229 4.88 -8.43 13.14
CA ILE A 229 4.00 -8.77 14.26
C ILE A 229 4.68 -9.73 15.22
N THR A 230 5.33 -10.78 14.73
CA THR A 230 6.03 -11.74 15.60
C THR A 230 7.10 -11.06 16.44
N ILE A 231 7.88 -10.14 15.85
CA ILE A 231 8.88 -9.38 16.58
C ILE A 231 8.22 -8.44 17.60
N ILE A 232 7.17 -7.71 17.21
CA ILE A 232 6.44 -6.82 18.12
C ILE A 232 5.87 -7.60 19.31
N THR A 233 5.23 -8.75 19.08
CA THR A 233 4.66 -9.59 20.14
C THR A 233 5.72 -10.20 21.05
N PHE A 234 6.91 -10.49 20.54
CA PHE A 234 8.00 -11.02 21.36
C PHE A 234 8.68 -9.93 22.21
N CYS A 235 8.72 -8.70 21.70
CA CYS A 235 9.35 -7.57 22.38
C CYS A 235 8.44 -6.87 23.41
N TYR A 236 7.14 -7.13 23.36
CA TYR A 236 6.13 -6.55 24.26
C TYR A 236 5.96 -7.42 25.51
#